data_AF-A0A7S1GZD5-F1
#
_entry.id   AF-A0A7S1GZD5-F1
#
_cell.length_a   1.000
_cell.length_b   1.000
_cell.length_c   1.000
_cell.angle_alpha   90.00
_cell.angle_beta   90.00
_cell.angle_gamma   90.00
#
_symmetry.space_group_name_H-M   'P 1'
#
loop_
_entity.id
_entity.type
_entity.pdbx_description
1 polymer ?
#
loop_
_entity_poly.entity_id
_entity_poly.type
_entity_poly.pdbx_seq_one_letter_code
_entity_poly.pdbx_strand_id
1 'polypeptide(L)'
;LDSFRQEVDGHGLSSYPHPKLMPEFWQFPTVSMGLGPLMAIYQARFLKYLQGRGLAETSQRKVWAFMGDGEMDEPESLGAISLAGRENLDNLIFVINCNLQRLDGPVRGNGKIVQELESVFRGAGWNVIKVLWGGGWDKLLAKDKSGILLKRMEECVDGEYQDFKSKSGAYVREHFFGKYDELKAMVADMSDDEIWGLTRGGHDPEKVFAAYAAAVKHAGQPTLILPKTVKGYGMGESGEGQMISQ
;
A
#
# COMPACT_ATOMS: atom_id res chain seq x y z
N LEU A 1 -14.09 15.56 -19.49
CA LEU A 1 -12.79 15.48 -18.79
C LEU A 1 -12.00 16.76 -18.95
N ASP A 2 -12.12 17.44 -20.10
CA ASP A 2 -11.41 18.70 -20.42
C ASP A 2 -11.61 19.84 -19.40
N SER A 3 -12.73 19.85 -18.66
CA SER A 3 -13.01 20.83 -17.59
C SER A 3 -12.65 20.34 -16.19
N PHE A 4 -11.66 19.47 -16.05
CA PHE A 4 -11.15 19.03 -14.75
C PHE A 4 -10.63 20.23 -13.94
N ARG A 5 -11.08 20.36 -12.67
CA ARG A 5 -10.80 21.50 -11.77
C ARG A 5 -11.37 22.85 -12.22
N GLN A 6 -12.29 22.87 -13.18
CA GLN A 6 -12.98 24.07 -13.64
C GLN A 6 -14.50 23.89 -13.48
N GLU A 7 -15.01 24.12 -12.27
CA GLU A 7 -16.37 23.73 -11.87
C GLU A 7 -17.36 24.88 -11.66
N VAL A 8 -16.90 26.14 -11.73
CA VAL A 8 -17.74 27.34 -11.47
C VAL A 8 -18.95 27.41 -12.41
N ASP A 9 -18.76 27.02 -13.69
CA ASP A 9 -19.80 27.06 -14.72
C ASP A 9 -20.68 25.79 -14.75
N GLY A 10 -20.55 24.89 -13.76
CA GLY A 10 -21.43 23.73 -13.58
C GLY A 10 -21.17 22.53 -14.48
N HIS A 11 -20.21 22.60 -15.41
CA HIS A 11 -19.85 21.51 -16.34
C HIS A 11 -18.51 20.83 -16.02
N GLY A 12 -17.91 21.16 -14.87
CA GLY A 12 -16.60 20.68 -14.44
C GLY A 12 -16.61 19.39 -13.63
N LEU A 13 -15.40 18.96 -13.26
CA LEU A 13 -15.17 17.90 -12.29
C LEU A 13 -14.35 18.44 -11.13
N SER A 14 -14.80 18.17 -9.90
CA SER A 14 -14.07 18.53 -8.70
C SER A 14 -12.69 17.86 -8.67
N SER A 15 -11.72 18.55 -8.05
CA SER A 15 -10.36 18.06 -7.88
C SER A 15 -10.28 16.76 -7.06
N TYR A 16 -11.18 16.63 -6.09
CA TYR A 16 -11.20 15.55 -5.10
C TYR A 16 -12.63 15.12 -4.76
N PRO A 17 -12.82 14.06 -3.95
CA PRO A 17 -14.13 13.61 -3.53
C PRO A 17 -14.90 14.64 -2.69
N HIS A 18 -15.72 15.45 -3.34
CA HIS A 18 -16.56 16.46 -2.69
C HIS A 18 -18.04 16.20 -2.99
N PRO A 19 -18.75 15.43 -2.14
CA PRO A 19 -20.17 15.14 -2.34
C PRO A 19 -21.04 16.40 -2.45
N LYS A 20 -20.66 17.51 -1.81
CA LYS A 20 -21.39 18.78 -1.93
C LYS A 20 -21.34 19.37 -3.35
N LEU A 21 -20.21 19.18 -4.05
CA LEU A 21 -19.97 19.71 -5.39
C LEU A 21 -20.45 18.73 -6.47
N MET A 22 -20.34 17.42 -6.22
CA MET A 22 -20.81 16.35 -7.11
C MET A 22 -21.67 15.32 -6.34
N PRO A 23 -22.93 15.65 -6.02
CA PRO A 23 -23.78 14.87 -5.10
C PRO A 23 -24.21 13.49 -5.61
N GLU A 24 -24.18 13.28 -6.93
CA GLU A 24 -24.55 12.00 -7.55
C GLU A 24 -23.32 11.15 -7.90
N PHE A 25 -22.12 11.62 -7.57
CA PHE A 25 -20.87 10.93 -7.91
C PHE A 25 -20.04 10.59 -6.67
N TRP A 26 -19.65 11.61 -5.89
CA TRP A 26 -18.80 11.40 -4.72
C TRP A 26 -19.61 11.10 -3.46
N GLN A 27 -19.09 10.20 -2.62
CA GLN A 27 -19.77 9.79 -1.37
C GLN A 27 -19.01 10.20 -0.10
N PHE A 28 -17.68 10.07 -0.10
CA PHE A 28 -16.86 10.26 1.11
C PHE A 28 -15.71 11.24 0.81
N PRO A 29 -15.58 12.36 1.55
CA PRO A 29 -14.46 13.28 1.38
C PRO A 29 -13.21 12.77 2.08
N THR A 30 -12.12 12.61 1.33
CA THR A 30 -10.89 11.95 1.81
C THR A 30 -9.60 12.73 1.57
N VAL A 31 -9.64 13.87 0.87
CA VAL A 31 -8.40 14.62 0.55
C VAL A 31 -7.72 15.24 1.77
N SER A 32 -8.49 15.58 2.80
CA SER A 32 -7.92 15.91 4.10
C SER A 32 -7.45 14.62 4.75
N MET A 33 -6.16 14.35 4.63
CA MET A 33 -5.50 13.14 5.11
C MET A 33 -5.81 12.87 6.59
N GLY A 34 -5.88 11.60 6.96
CA GLY A 34 -6.21 11.15 8.32
C GLY A 34 -7.71 11.00 8.59
N LEU A 35 -8.55 11.85 8.00
CA LEU A 35 -10.01 11.75 8.20
C LEU A 35 -10.60 10.51 7.54
N GLY A 36 -10.09 10.09 6.39
CA GLY A 36 -10.54 8.90 5.66
C GLY A 36 -10.46 7.61 6.49
N PRO A 37 -9.28 7.22 7.01
CA PRO A 37 -9.12 6.05 7.86
C PRO A 37 -10.06 6.06 9.09
N LEU A 38 -10.11 7.18 9.81
CA LEU A 38 -10.97 7.31 10.98
C LEU A 38 -12.46 7.16 10.62
N MET A 39 -12.91 7.84 9.57
CA MET A 39 -14.27 7.76 9.07
C MET A 39 -14.63 6.32 8.68
N ALA A 40 -13.73 5.60 8.01
CA ALA A 40 -13.96 4.23 7.57
C ALA A 40 -14.16 3.26 8.75
N ILE A 41 -13.38 3.41 9.84
CA ILE A 41 -13.56 2.62 11.07
C ILE A 41 -14.97 2.82 11.63
N TYR A 42 -15.40 4.07 11.79
CA TYR A 42 -16.73 4.35 12.35
C TYR A 42 -17.86 4.00 11.38
N GLN A 43 -17.64 4.12 10.07
CA GLN A 43 -18.60 3.67 9.05
C GLN A 43 -18.80 2.16 9.09
N ALA A 44 -17.73 1.38 9.21
CA ALA A 44 -17.80 -0.08 9.34
C ALA A 44 -18.53 -0.50 10.62
N ARG A 45 -18.21 0.16 11.74
CA ARG A 45 -18.90 -0.03 13.02
C ARG A 45 -20.39 0.32 12.92
N PHE A 46 -20.73 1.42 12.24
CA PHE A 46 -22.12 1.84 12.08
C PHE A 46 -22.93 0.84 11.24
N LEU A 47 -22.35 0.24 10.21
CA LEU A 47 -23.01 -0.85 9.47
C LEU A 47 -23.30 -2.04 10.38
N LYS A 48 -22.33 -2.48 11.20
CA LYS A 48 -22.57 -3.54 12.19
C LYS A 48 -23.66 -3.17 13.19
N TYR A 49 -23.71 -1.91 13.64
CA TYR A 49 -24.78 -1.42 14.49
C TYR A 49 -26.15 -1.53 13.81
N LEU A 50 -26.30 -1.13 12.55
CA LEU A 50 -27.56 -1.22 11.82
C LEU A 50 -28.03 -2.68 11.67
N GLN A 51 -27.13 -3.60 11.31
CA GLN A 51 -27.43 -5.04 11.25
C GLN A 51 -27.84 -5.58 12.63
N GLY A 52 -27.04 -5.31 13.67
CA GLY A 52 -27.28 -5.81 15.02
C GLY A 52 -28.56 -5.27 15.66
N ARG A 53 -29.04 -4.12 15.21
CA ARG A 53 -30.31 -3.50 15.63
C ARG A 53 -31.51 -3.90 14.76
N GLY A 54 -31.30 -4.68 13.71
CA GLY A 54 -32.36 -5.04 12.75
C GLY A 54 -32.90 -3.83 11.96
N LEU A 55 -32.09 -2.78 11.76
CA LEU A 55 -32.49 -1.56 11.06
C LEU A 55 -32.19 -1.63 9.56
N ALA A 56 -31.18 -2.42 9.15
CA ALA A 56 -30.85 -2.66 7.76
C ALA A 56 -30.03 -3.94 7.59
N GLU A 57 -30.18 -4.61 6.43
CA GLU A 57 -29.31 -5.72 6.02
C GLU A 57 -28.00 -5.18 5.43
N THR A 58 -26.91 -5.30 6.17
CA THR A 58 -25.57 -4.82 5.81
C THR A 58 -24.51 -5.90 5.85
N SER A 59 -24.87 -7.17 6.14
CA SER A 59 -23.94 -8.29 6.31
C SER A 59 -23.00 -8.53 5.11
N GLN A 60 -23.44 -8.19 3.90
CA GLN A 60 -22.65 -8.32 2.66
C GLN A 60 -21.85 -7.06 2.29
N ARG A 61 -21.91 -5.99 3.09
CA ARG A 61 -21.21 -4.74 2.81
C ARG A 61 -19.81 -4.76 3.43
N LYS A 62 -18.82 -4.35 2.64
CA LYS A 62 -17.45 -4.06 3.10
C LYS A 62 -17.18 -2.56 2.97
N VAL A 63 -16.45 -2.01 3.93
CA VAL A 63 -15.91 -0.65 3.88
C VAL A 63 -14.44 -0.75 3.49
N TRP A 64 -14.06 -0.04 2.44
CA TRP A 64 -12.69 0.03 1.94
C TRP A 64 -12.15 1.42 2.17
N ALA A 65 -10.99 1.51 2.83
CA ALA A 65 -10.21 2.75 2.94
C ALA A 65 -8.92 2.61 2.16
N PHE A 66 -8.68 3.54 1.24
CA PHE A 66 -7.46 3.65 0.46
C PHE A 66 -6.66 4.84 0.98
N MET A 67 -5.43 4.60 1.39
CA MET A 67 -4.57 5.61 2.04
C MET A 67 -3.16 5.56 1.46
N GLY A 68 -2.42 6.65 1.61
CA GLY A 68 -0.97 6.66 1.41
C GLY A 68 -0.23 6.21 2.67
N ASP A 69 0.96 5.62 2.53
CA ASP A 69 1.85 5.38 3.67
C ASP A 69 2.27 6.68 4.39
N GLY A 70 2.49 7.77 3.65
CA GLY A 70 2.76 9.10 4.23
C GLY A 70 1.57 9.69 5.01
N GLU A 71 0.32 9.37 4.65
CA GLU A 71 -0.88 9.80 5.38
C GLU A 71 -0.97 9.13 6.76
N MET A 72 -0.27 8.01 6.98
CA MET A 72 -0.29 7.30 8.24
C MET A 72 0.46 8.01 9.37
N ASP A 73 1.19 9.10 9.07
CA ASP A 73 1.78 9.99 10.07
C ASP A 73 0.74 10.92 10.73
N GLU A 74 -0.47 11.06 10.15
CA GLU A 74 -1.56 11.82 10.79
C GLU A 74 -2.09 11.06 12.03
N PRO A 75 -2.26 11.71 13.19
CA PRO A 75 -2.74 11.05 14.41
C PRO A 75 -4.06 10.29 14.23
N GLU A 76 -4.96 10.84 13.42
CA GLU A 76 -6.28 10.28 13.11
C GLU A 76 -6.20 8.96 12.34
N SER A 77 -5.14 8.78 11.53
CA SER A 77 -4.94 7.58 10.71
C SER A 77 -4.74 6.32 11.55
N LEU A 78 -4.07 6.45 12.70
CA LEU A 78 -3.74 5.33 13.59
C LEU A 78 -4.53 5.37 14.90
N GLY A 79 -5.03 6.52 15.32
CA GLY A 79 -5.58 6.73 16.67
C GLY A 79 -6.77 5.84 17.06
N ALA A 80 -7.50 5.30 16.08
CA ALA A 80 -8.68 4.47 16.33
C ALA A 80 -8.55 3.01 15.87
N ILE A 81 -7.39 2.54 15.38
CA ILE A 81 -7.27 1.19 14.82
C ILE A 81 -7.53 0.09 15.86
N SER A 82 -7.24 0.33 17.14
CA SER A 82 -7.53 -0.60 18.23
C SER A 82 -9.02 -0.77 18.52
N LEU A 83 -9.86 0.22 18.16
CA LEU A 83 -11.32 0.08 18.21
C LEU A 83 -11.77 -0.96 17.17
N ALA A 84 -11.23 -0.90 15.96
CA ALA A 84 -11.61 -1.83 14.89
C ALA A 84 -11.29 -3.29 15.25
N GLY A 85 -10.13 -3.52 15.87
CA GLY A 85 -9.77 -4.83 16.41
C GLY A 85 -10.72 -5.30 17.52
N ARG A 86 -10.97 -4.45 18.53
CA ARG A 86 -11.88 -4.79 19.65
C ARG A 86 -13.32 -5.08 19.23
N GLU A 87 -13.82 -4.36 18.23
CA GLU A 87 -15.19 -4.52 17.72
C GLU A 87 -15.28 -5.60 16.62
N ASN A 88 -14.19 -6.33 16.36
CA ASN A 88 -14.12 -7.39 15.35
C ASN A 88 -14.66 -6.92 13.98
N LEU A 89 -14.22 -5.77 13.49
CA LEU A 89 -14.73 -5.15 12.25
C LEU A 89 -14.24 -5.86 10.99
N ASP A 90 -14.56 -7.14 10.82
CA ASP A 90 -14.29 -7.93 9.61
C ASP A 90 -14.97 -7.41 8.33
N ASN A 91 -15.87 -6.43 8.45
CA ASN A 91 -16.40 -5.66 7.33
C ASN A 91 -15.53 -4.46 6.94
N LEU A 92 -14.36 -4.27 7.56
CA LEU A 92 -13.41 -3.19 7.27
C LEU A 92 -12.13 -3.73 6.61
N ILE A 93 -11.75 -3.12 5.49
CA ILE A 93 -10.51 -3.40 4.78
C ILE A 93 -9.75 -2.09 4.55
N PHE A 94 -8.54 -2.01 5.08
CA PHE A 94 -7.58 -0.94 4.81
C PHE A 94 -6.63 -1.37 3.70
N VAL A 95 -6.34 -0.46 2.78
CA VAL A 95 -5.32 -0.60 1.75
C VAL A 95 -4.39 0.60 1.84
N ILE A 96 -3.20 0.40 2.40
CA ILE A 96 -2.20 1.47 2.53
C ILE A 96 -1.18 1.29 1.42
N ASN A 97 -1.17 2.20 0.45
CA ASN A 97 -0.22 2.18 -0.64
C ASN A 97 1.19 2.53 -0.15
N CYS A 98 2.04 1.50 -0.01
CA CYS A 98 3.42 1.64 0.45
C CYS A 98 4.36 1.90 -0.74
N ASN A 99 4.30 3.11 -1.30
CA ASN A 99 5.26 3.56 -2.31
C ASN A 99 6.59 4.07 -1.71
N LEU A 100 6.67 4.09 -0.38
CA LEU A 100 7.78 4.48 0.49
C LEU A 100 8.06 5.98 0.55
N GLN A 101 7.21 6.81 -0.04
CA GLN A 101 7.43 8.25 -0.20
C GLN A 101 6.21 9.09 0.19
N ARG A 102 6.47 10.23 0.82
CA ARG A 102 5.56 11.37 0.92
C ARG A 102 5.87 12.40 -0.19
N LEU A 103 5.31 13.60 -0.08
CA LEU A 103 5.56 14.68 -1.04
C LEU A 103 7.04 15.06 -1.11
N ASP A 104 7.69 15.24 0.04
CA ASP A 104 9.06 15.79 0.14
C ASP A 104 10.16 14.75 0.44
N GLY A 105 9.87 13.45 0.33
CA GLY A 105 10.89 12.40 0.42
C GLY A 105 10.38 11.08 0.95
N PRO A 106 11.26 10.15 1.34
CA PRO A 106 10.85 8.89 1.95
C PRO A 106 10.11 9.09 3.27
N VAL A 107 9.14 8.22 3.57
CA VAL A 107 8.41 8.25 4.85
C VAL A 107 9.33 7.85 6.01
N ARG A 108 10.10 6.77 5.83
CA ARG A 108 11.10 6.24 6.79
C ARG A 108 12.39 5.86 6.09
N GLY A 109 13.16 6.83 5.55
CA GLY A 109 14.36 6.55 4.75
C GLY A 109 15.38 5.60 5.40
N ASN A 110 15.66 5.77 6.69
CA ASN A 110 16.57 4.91 7.47
C ASN A 110 15.86 3.73 8.17
N GLY A 111 14.56 3.56 7.90
CA GLY A 111 13.71 2.55 8.52
C GLY A 111 12.94 1.78 7.46
N LYS A 112 11.82 1.18 7.87
CA LYS A 112 10.98 0.36 7.00
C LYS A 112 9.50 0.55 7.35
N ILE A 113 8.80 1.42 6.63
CA ILE A 113 7.41 1.81 6.94
C ILE A 113 6.45 0.63 6.91
N VAL A 114 6.66 -0.34 6.01
CA VAL A 114 5.84 -1.55 5.93
C VAL A 114 5.91 -2.37 7.22
N GLN A 115 7.10 -2.55 7.80
CA GLN A 115 7.29 -3.29 9.05
C GLN A 115 6.72 -2.53 10.25
N GLU A 116 6.87 -1.20 10.27
CA GLU A 116 6.28 -0.33 11.29
C GLU A 116 4.75 -0.48 11.30
N LEU A 117 4.11 -0.31 10.14
CA LEU A 117 2.67 -0.46 9.98
C LEU A 117 2.21 -1.89 10.29
N GLU A 118 2.93 -2.92 9.83
CA GLU A 118 2.60 -4.30 10.19
C GLU A 118 2.58 -4.50 11.71
N SER A 119 3.61 -4.03 12.41
CA SER A 119 3.74 -4.21 13.86
C SER A 119 2.62 -3.51 14.61
N VAL A 120 2.34 -2.25 14.24
CA VAL A 120 1.29 -1.43 14.85
C VAL A 120 -0.09 -2.06 14.64
N PHE A 121 -0.41 -2.48 13.42
CA PHE A 121 -1.73 -3.04 13.10
C PHE A 121 -1.92 -4.46 13.67
N ARG A 122 -0.90 -5.33 13.62
CA ARG A 122 -0.97 -6.63 14.30
C ARG A 122 -1.17 -6.47 15.80
N GLY A 123 -0.45 -5.54 16.43
CA GLY A 123 -0.63 -5.20 17.85
C GLY A 123 -2.03 -4.68 18.17
N ALA A 124 -2.70 -4.05 17.20
CA ALA A 124 -4.08 -3.58 17.33
C ALA A 124 -5.15 -4.65 17.01
N GLY A 125 -4.76 -5.91 16.77
CA GLY A 125 -5.70 -7.01 16.49
C GLY A 125 -6.20 -7.06 15.05
N TRP A 126 -5.38 -6.65 14.07
CA TRP A 126 -5.73 -6.72 12.65
C TRP A 126 -5.10 -7.93 11.95
N ASN A 127 -5.81 -8.44 10.94
CA ASN A 127 -5.21 -9.28 9.91
C ASN A 127 -4.31 -8.41 9.02
N VAL A 128 -3.03 -8.76 8.86
CA VAL A 128 -2.12 -8.01 7.99
C VAL A 128 -1.64 -8.87 6.83
N ILE A 129 -1.92 -8.41 5.61
CA ILE A 129 -1.50 -9.01 4.34
C ILE A 129 -0.50 -8.08 3.67
N LYS A 130 0.75 -8.53 3.55
CA LYS A 130 1.83 -7.79 2.87
C LYS A 130 1.95 -8.24 1.42
N VAL A 131 1.91 -7.30 0.48
CA VAL A 131 2.04 -7.57 -0.96
C VAL A 131 3.33 -6.91 -1.45
N LEU A 132 4.47 -7.56 -1.18
CA LEU A 132 5.80 -6.93 -1.29
C LEU A 132 6.46 -7.12 -2.65
N TRP A 133 6.34 -8.32 -3.22
CA TRP A 133 7.12 -8.77 -4.37
C TRP A 133 6.20 -9.33 -5.46
N GLY A 134 6.47 -8.99 -6.72
CA GLY A 134 5.78 -9.60 -7.87
C GLY A 134 6.28 -11.01 -8.18
N GLY A 135 5.61 -11.70 -9.11
CA GLY A 135 5.87 -13.10 -9.45
C GLY A 135 7.28 -13.39 -9.96
N GLY A 136 7.97 -12.40 -10.52
CA GLY A 136 9.39 -12.53 -10.90
C GLY A 136 10.31 -12.94 -9.74
N TRP A 137 9.96 -12.57 -8.51
CA TRP A 137 10.71 -12.94 -7.30
C TRP A 137 10.44 -14.36 -6.82
N ASP A 138 9.32 -14.99 -7.20
CA ASP A 138 8.92 -16.29 -6.65
C ASP A 138 9.98 -17.37 -6.93
N LYS A 139 10.58 -17.36 -8.13
CA LYS A 139 11.65 -18.30 -8.49
C LYS A 139 12.91 -18.10 -7.65
N LEU A 140 13.28 -16.85 -7.38
CA LEU A 140 14.46 -16.51 -6.57
C LEU A 140 14.23 -16.90 -5.10
N LEU A 141 13.06 -16.58 -4.55
CA LEU A 141 12.68 -16.97 -3.19
C LEU A 141 12.61 -18.49 -3.03
N ALA A 142 12.11 -19.21 -4.04
CA ALA A 142 12.10 -20.68 -4.02
C ALA A 142 13.52 -21.30 -4.09
N LYS A 143 14.46 -20.62 -4.78
CA LYS A 143 15.87 -21.02 -4.91
C LYS A 143 16.68 -20.73 -3.64
N ASP A 144 16.30 -19.73 -2.85
CA ASP A 144 17.00 -19.31 -1.62
C ASP A 144 16.87 -20.33 -0.47
N LYS A 145 17.71 -21.37 -0.49
CA LYS A 145 17.76 -22.39 0.57
C LYS A 145 18.55 -21.96 1.80
N SER A 146 19.45 -20.99 1.66
CA SER A 146 20.26 -20.47 2.77
C SER A 146 19.58 -19.33 3.52
N GLY A 147 18.54 -18.72 2.95
CA GLY A 147 17.87 -17.55 3.51
C GLY A 147 18.63 -16.24 3.25
N ILE A 148 19.63 -16.24 2.35
CA ILE A 148 20.49 -15.06 2.11
C ILE A 148 19.72 -13.95 1.38
N LEU A 149 18.80 -14.30 0.49
CA LEU A 149 17.93 -13.33 -0.16
C LEU A 149 16.97 -12.72 0.85
N LEU A 150 16.33 -13.56 1.65
CA LEU A 150 15.42 -13.11 2.71
C LEU A 150 16.15 -12.15 3.67
N LYS A 151 17.34 -12.54 4.15
CA LYS A 151 18.18 -11.70 4.97
C LYS A 151 18.46 -10.35 4.31
N ARG A 152 18.87 -10.33 3.04
CA ARG A 152 19.12 -9.06 2.34
C ARG A 152 17.86 -8.20 2.23
N MET A 153 16.70 -8.82 1.96
CA MET A 153 15.42 -8.12 1.89
C MET A 153 15.02 -7.49 3.23
N GLU A 154 15.33 -8.16 4.34
CA GLU A 154 15.10 -7.69 5.71
C GLU A 154 16.04 -6.58 6.14
N GLU A 155 17.33 -6.65 5.79
CA GLU A 155 18.31 -5.61 6.09
C GLU A 155 18.10 -4.32 5.29
N CYS A 156 17.66 -4.45 4.04
CA CYS A 156 17.55 -3.32 3.12
C CYS A 156 16.51 -2.28 3.61
N VAL A 157 16.93 -1.05 3.88
CA VAL A 157 16.01 0.03 4.35
C VAL A 157 15.24 0.65 3.18
N ASP A 158 14.18 1.42 3.49
CA ASP A 158 13.34 2.04 2.47
C ASP A 158 14.14 3.00 1.57
N GLY A 159 15.10 3.74 2.13
CA GLY A 159 15.98 4.62 1.37
C GLY A 159 16.81 3.88 0.31
N GLU A 160 17.34 2.70 0.64
CA GLU A 160 18.04 1.85 -0.34
C GLU A 160 17.08 1.34 -1.43
N TYR A 161 15.87 0.90 -1.07
CA TYR A 161 14.86 0.48 -2.06
C TYR A 161 14.43 1.60 -3.00
N GLN A 162 14.46 2.84 -2.51
CA GLN A 162 14.19 4.02 -3.31
C GLN A 162 15.36 4.33 -4.26
N ASP A 163 16.60 4.28 -3.76
CA ASP A 163 17.79 4.44 -4.59
C ASP A 163 17.83 3.40 -5.72
N PHE A 164 17.64 2.11 -5.40
CA PHE A 164 17.60 1.04 -6.40
C PHE A 164 16.61 1.28 -7.53
N LYS A 165 15.42 1.83 -7.23
CA LYS A 165 14.39 2.05 -8.25
C LYS A 165 14.64 3.30 -9.11
N SER A 166 15.59 4.16 -8.72
CA SER A 166 15.99 5.35 -9.47
C SER A 166 17.19 5.13 -10.41
N LYS A 167 17.79 3.93 -10.40
CA LYS A 167 19.03 3.60 -11.12
C LYS A 167 18.77 2.60 -12.26
N SER A 168 19.44 1.44 -12.25
CA SER A 168 19.41 0.45 -13.33
C SER A 168 19.53 -0.97 -12.79
N GLY A 169 19.27 -1.98 -13.63
CA GLY A 169 19.48 -3.39 -13.30
C GLY A 169 20.91 -3.72 -12.89
N ALA A 170 21.91 -3.12 -13.56
CA ALA A 170 23.33 -3.26 -13.20
C ALA A 170 23.61 -2.75 -11.77
N TYR A 171 23.04 -1.60 -11.42
CA TYR A 171 23.17 -1.03 -10.08
C TYR A 171 22.50 -1.91 -9.01
N VAL A 172 21.33 -2.49 -9.31
CA VAL A 172 20.66 -3.45 -8.43
C VAL A 172 21.49 -4.72 -8.26
N ARG A 173 22.08 -5.25 -9.36
CA ARG A 173 22.99 -6.38 -9.29
C ARG A 173 24.17 -6.10 -8.37
N GLU A 174 24.79 -4.93 -8.49
CA GLU A 174 25.98 -4.57 -7.72
C GLU A 174 25.67 -4.30 -6.24
N HIS A 175 24.64 -3.49 -5.95
CA HIS A 175 24.43 -2.96 -4.60
C HIS A 175 23.36 -3.69 -3.79
N PHE A 176 22.40 -4.35 -4.43
CA PHE A 176 21.44 -5.23 -3.73
C PHE A 176 21.95 -6.66 -3.70
N PHE A 177 22.13 -7.28 -4.87
CA PHE A 177 22.55 -8.68 -4.95
C PHE A 177 24.03 -8.87 -4.62
N GLY A 178 24.88 -7.92 -5.00
CA GLY A 178 26.33 -7.93 -4.75
C GLY A 178 26.74 -7.66 -3.31
N LYS A 179 25.79 -7.46 -2.38
CA LYS A 179 26.07 -7.32 -0.95
C LYS A 179 26.74 -8.57 -0.35
N TYR A 180 26.40 -9.75 -0.89
CA TYR A 180 26.95 -11.05 -0.49
C TYR A 180 27.32 -11.84 -1.75
N ASP A 181 28.46 -12.54 -1.73
CA ASP A 181 28.92 -13.31 -2.88
C ASP A 181 27.93 -14.41 -3.27
N GLU A 182 27.31 -15.08 -2.28
CA GLU A 182 26.31 -16.12 -2.52
C GLU A 182 25.03 -15.54 -3.15
N LEU A 183 24.64 -14.34 -2.73
CA LEU A 183 23.47 -13.65 -3.28
C LEU A 183 23.73 -13.16 -4.71
N LYS A 184 24.94 -12.68 -5.00
CA LYS A 184 25.36 -12.29 -6.35
C LYS A 184 25.38 -13.50 -7.28
N ALA A 185 25.90 -14.63 -6.81
CA ALA A 185 25.93 -15.88 -7.56
C ALA A 185 24.51 -16.38 -7.90
N MET A 186 23.53 -16.10 -7.06
CA MET A 186 22.15 -16.55 -7.27
C MET A 186 21.49 -15.93 -8.51
N VAL A 187 21.92 -14.73 -8.92
CA VAL A 187 21.43 -14.00 -10.11
C VAL A 187 22.47 -13.93 -11.24
N ALA A 188 23.53 -14.75 -11.19
CA ALA A 188 24.61 -14.73 -12.17
C ALA A 188 24.16 -15.07 -13.60
N ASP A 189 23.08 -15.83 -13.73
CA ASP A 189 22.45 -16.25 -14.99
C ASP A 189 21.37 -15.27 -15.50
N MET A 190 20.99 -14.28 -14.69
CA MET A 190 20.06 -13.22 -15.10
C MET A 190 20.83 -12.10 -15.79
N SER A 191 20.26 -11.51 -16.83
CA SER A 191 20.67 -10.22 -17.41
C SER A 191 20.29 -9.05 -16.50
N ASP A 192 20.89 -7.88 -16.74
CA ASP A 192 20.53 -6.66 -16.00
C ASP A 192 19.08 -6.23 -16.26
N ASP A 193 18.56 -6.46 -17.46
CA ASP A 193 17.16 -6.19 -17.81
C ASP A 193 16.20 -7.12 -17.06
N GLU A 194 16.55 -8.40 -16.91
CA GLU A 194 15.76 -9.34 -16.09
C GLU A 194 15.76 -8.95 -14.62
N ILE A 195 16.90 -8.51 -14.08
CA ILE A 195 16.99 -7.97 -12.72
C ILE A 195 16.14 -6.70 -12.58
N TRP A 196 16.20 -5.80 -13.56
CA TRP A 196 15.41 -4.57 -13.57
C TRP A 196 13.90 -4.84 -13.67
N GLY A 197 13.52 -5.91 -14.38
CA GLY A 197 12.14 -6.36 -14.52
C GLY A 197 11.51 -6.95 -13.25
N LEU A 198 12.27 -7.12 -12.16
CA LEU A 198 11.75 -7.60 -10.89
C LEU A 198 10.81 -6.56 -10.24
N THR A 199 9.50 -6.79 -10.32
CA THR A 199 8.47 -5.83 -9.87
C THR A 199 8.19 -5.88 -8.37
N ARG A 200 7.70 -4.76 -7.81
CA ARG A 200 7.09 -4.71 -6.48
C ARG A 200 5.67 -5.29 -6.55
N GLY A 201 5.24 -5.97 -5.48
CA GLY A 201 4.02 -6.79 -5.48
C GLY A 201 2.72 -6.01 -5.73
N GLY A 202 2.67 -4.73 -5.36
CA GLY A 202 1.52 -3.88 -5.64
C GLY A 202 1.28 -3.57 -7.12
N HIS A 203 2.23 -3.92 -8.00
CA HIS A 203 2.11 -3.83 -9.47
C HIS A 203 1.89 -5.19 -10.14
N ASP A 204 1.71 -6.25 -9.34
CA ASP A 204 1.40 -7.58 -9.83
C ASP A 204 -0.10 -7.88 -9.60
N PRO A 205 -0.93 -7.94 -10.66
CA PRO A 205 -2.36 -8.16 -10.53
C PRO A 205 -2.72 -9.46 -9.81
N GLU A 206 -1.94 -10.52 -9.98
CA GLU A 206 -2.21 -11.81 -9.32
C GLU A 206 -1.98 -11.71 -7.82
N LYS A 207 -0.90 -11.03 -7.40
CA LYS A 207 -0.58 -10.81 -5.98
C LYS A 207 -1.60 -9.89 -5.31
N VAL A 208 -2.03 -8.82 -5.99
CA VAL A 208 -3.06 -7.90 -5.50
C VAL A 208 -4.42 -8.62 -5.41
N PHE A 209 -4.81 -9.36 -6.44
CA PHE A 209 -6.05 -10.15 -6.43
C PHE A 209 -6.06 -11.17 -5.28
N ALA A 210 -4.96 -11.90 -5.08
CA ALA A 210 -4.85 -12.86 -3.98
C ALA A 210 -5.05 -12.19 -2.61
N ALA A 211 -4.48 -11.00 -2.40
CA ALA A 211 -4.65 -10.25 -1.17
C ALA A 211 -6.10 -9.77 -0.96
N TYR A 212 -6.74 -9.23 -2.00
CA TYR A 212 -8.12 -8.76 -1.92
C TYR A 212 -9.09 -9.92 -1.69
N ALA A 213 -8.90 -11.03 -2.40
CA ALA A 213 -9.69 -12.24 -2.22
C ALA A 213 -9.56 -12.82 -0.81
N ALA A 214 -8.34 -12.82 -0.24
CA ALA A 214 -8.11 -13.23 1.13
C ALA A 214 -8.77 -12.28 2.15
N ALA A 215 -8.66 -10.97 1.94
CA ALA A 215 -9.27 -9.96 2.83
C ALA A 215 -10.79 -10.02 2.85
N VAL A 216 -11.45 -10.19 1.70
CA VAL A 216 -12.92 -10.29 1.61
C VAL A 216 -13.44 -11.53 2.34
N LYS A 217 -12.71 -12.65 2.23
CA LYS A 217 -13.04 -13.93 2.90
C LYS A 217 -12.69 -13.96 4.39
N HIS A 218 -11.89 -13.01 4.87
CA HIS A 218 -11.47 -12.97 6.26
C HIS A 218 -12.64 -12.55 7.17
N ALA A 219 -12.72 -13.16 8.35
CA ALA A 219 -13.77 -12.96 9.34
C ALA A 219 -13.17 -12.84 10.75
N GLY A 220 -13.89 -12.20 11.67
CA GLY A 220 -13.50 -12.07 13.07
C GLY A 220 -12.56 -10.90 13.40
N GLN A 221 -11.88 -10.29 12.42
CA GLN A 221 -11.04 -9.10 12.63
C GLN A 221 -10.95 -8.26 11.35
N PRO A 222 -10.68 -6.94 11.43
CA PRO A 222 -10.43 -6.10 10.26
C PRO A 222 -9.17 -6.53 9.52
N THR A 223 -9.08 -6.23 8.21
CA THR A 223 -7.90 -6.55 7.40
C THR A 223 -7.18 -5.31 6.91
N LEU A 224 -5.85 -5.30 7.05
CA LEU A 224 -4.94 -4.37 6.44
C LEU A 224 -4.19 -5.06 5.28
N ILE A 225 -4.12 -4.39 4.14
CA ILE A 225 -3.33 -4.78 2.99
C ILE A 225 -2.25 -3.71 2.76
N LEU A 226 -0.99 -4.16 2.70
CA LEU A 226 0.20 -3.34 2.48
C LEU A 226 0.83 -3.65 1.12
N PRO A 227 0.27 -3.15 0.00
CA PRO A 227 0.93 -3.24 -1.30
C PRO A 227 2.15 -2.34 -1.37
N LYS A 228 3.32 -2.94 -1.61
CA LYS A 228 4.54 -2.21 -1.95
C LYS A 228 4.46 -1.82 -3.43
N THR A 229 4.46 -0.52 -3.73
CA THR A 229 4.36 0.00 -5.12
C THR A 229 5.52 0.92 -5.44
N VAL A 230 5.55 1.49 -6.65
CA VAL A 230 6.51 2.51 -7.08
C VAL A 230 5.72 3.80 -7.38
N LYS A 231 6.08 4.91 -6.74
CA LYS A 231 5.52 6.24 -7.07
C LYS A 231 5.94 6.62 -8.50
N GLY A 232 4.99 7.08 -9.32
CA GLY A 232 5.25 7.41 -10.72
C GLY A 232 5.52 6.21 -11.63
N TYR A 233 5.04 5.01 -11.28
CA TYR A 233 5.25 3.80 -12.09
C TYR A 233 4.84 3.98 -13.56
N GLY A 234 5.72 3.60 -14.48
CA GLY A 234 5.48 3.71 -15.92
C GLY A 234 5.71 5.12 -16.49
N MET A 235 6.13 6.09 -15.68
CA MET A 235 6.43 7.46 -16.13
C MET A 235 7.89 7.61 -16.62
N GLY A 236 8.74 6.59 -16.47
CA GLY A 236 10.15 6.66 -16.87
C GLY A 236 10.91 7.79 -16.16
N GLU A 237 11.79 8.48 -16.89
CA GLU A 237 12.56 9.63 -16.37
C GLU A 237 11.68 10.79 -15.89
N SER A 238 10.39 10.83 -16.28
CA SER A 238 9.47 11.90 -15.90
C SER A 238 8.81 11.74 -14.52
N GLY A 239 9.26 10.77 -13.70
CA GLY A 239 8.82 10.69 -12.30
C GLY A 239 8.87 9.31 -11.64
N GLU A 240 9.28 8.25 -12.33
CA GLU A 240 9.27 6.90 -11.76
C GLU A 240 10.34 6.75 -10.67
N GLY A 241 9.90 6.66 -9.42
CA GLY A 241 10.80 6.57 -8.27
C GLY A 241 11.59 7.86 -7.98
N GLN A 242 11.29 8.97 -8.67
CA GLN A 242 11.99 10.24 -8.53
C GLN A 242 11.20 11.28 -7.71
N MET A 243 11.96 12.17 -7.08
CA MET A 243 11.45 13.39 -6.45
C MET A 243 11.41 14.50 -7.49
N ILE A 244 10.25 14.73 -8.10
CA ILE A 244 10.03 15.92 -8.92
C ILE A 244 9.39 16.95 -7.99
N SER A 245 10.17 17.95 -7.57
CA SER A 245 9.61 19.12 -6.92
C SER A 245 8.66 19.81 -7.90
N GLN A 246 7.39 19.96 -7.52
CA GLN A 246 6.49 20.92 -8.17
C GLN A 246 6.76 22.33 -7.61
#